data_AF-A0A9P8JIK9-F1
#
_entry.id   AF-A0A9P8JIK9-F1
#
_cell.length_a   1.000
_cell.length_b   1.000
_cell.length_c   1.000
_cell.angle_alpha   90.00
_cell.angle_beta   90.00
_cell.angle_gamma   90.00
#
_symmetry.space_group_name_H-M   'P 1'
#
loop_
_entity.id
_entity.type
_entity.pdbx_description
1 polymer ?
#
loop_
_entity_poly.entity_id
_entity_poly.type
_entity_poly.pdbx_seq_one_letter_code
_entity_poly.pdbx_strand_id
1 'polypeptide(L)'
;MQLRNAVATLALASIGGVDAFFRINCAKVQVGRIDPIVNPGALAAHCHTIVGGSNIGVNATFDSLSQSECTSCEISADHSAYWTPNLYYQHTNGSFEEVPHGG
;
A
#
# COMPACT_ATOMS: atom_id res chain seq x y z
N MET A 1 -5.75 -49.52 12.30
CA MET A 1 -5.31 -48.22 12.85
C MET A 1 -4.15 -47.58 12.06
N GLN A 2 -3.22 -48.36 11.48
CA GLN A 2 -2.05 -47.85 10.73
C GLN A 2 -2.36 -47.19 9.37
N LEU A 3 -3.41 -47.60 8.65
CA LEU A 3 -3.76 -47.01 7.33
C LEU A 3 -4.19 -45.54 7.43
N ARG A 4 -4.83 -45.12 8.53
CA ARG A 4 -5.32 -43.75 8.72
C ARG A 4 -4.17 -42.75 8.89
N ASN A 5 -3.09 -43.17 9.54
CA ASN A 5 -1.92 -42.32 9.76
C ASN A 5 -1.13 -42.13 8.46
N ALA A 6 -0.99 -43.17 7.63
CA ALA A 6 -0.30 -43.07 6.34
C ALA A 6 -0.98 -42.11 5.35
N VAL A 7 -2.31 -42.09 5.32
CA VAL A 7 -3.09 -41.15 4.48
C VAL A 7 -2.90 -39.70 4.94
N ALA A 8 -2.84 -39.46 6.26
CA ALA A 8 -2.61 -38.13 6.81
C ALA A 8 -1.21 -37.58 6.46
N THR A 9 -0.15 -38.42 6.51
CA THR A 9 1.21 -38.00 6.17
C THR A 9 1.37 -37.66 4.68
N LEU A 10 0.66 -38.37 3.80
CA LEU A 10 0.69 -38.11 2.36
C LEU A 10 0.00 -36.78 1.99
N ALA A 11 -1.07 -36.41 2.70
CA ALA A 11 -1.82 -35.17 2.46
C ALA A 11 -1.05 -33.90 2.84
N LEU A 12 -0.17 -33.96 3.86
CA LEU A 12 0.69 -32.82 4.20
C LEU A 12 1.85 -32.63 3.19
N ALA A 13 2.35 -33.73 2.62
CA ALA A 13 3.43 -33.67 1.62
C ALA A 13 2.97 -33.09 0.26
N SER A 14 1.66 -33.01 0.02
CA SER A 14 1.05 -32.38 -1.16
C SER A 14 0.77 -30.88 -1.00
N ILE A 15 1.08 -30.27 0.15
CA ILE A 15 0.97 -28.81 0.32
C ILE A 15 2.21 -28.18 -0.32
N GLY A 16 2.16 -27.96 -1.64
CA GLY A 16 3.11 -27.12 -2.34
C GLY A 16 3.04 -25.67 -1.86
N GLY A 17 4.09 -24.88 -2.11
CA GLY A 17 4.06 -23.44 -1.87
C GLY A 17 2.98 -22.77 -2.73
N VAL A 18 2.26 -21.80 -2.15
CA VAL A 18 1.36 -20.92 -2.90
C VAL A 18 2.17 -19.73 -3.40
N ASP A 19 2.17 -19.50 -4.71
CA ASP A 19 2.63 -18.23 -5.28
C ASP A 19 1.45 -17.24 -5.24
N ALA A 20 1.42 -16.42 -4.19
CA ALA A 20 0.41 -15.39 -4.02
C ALA A 20 1.07 -14.02 -4.21
N PHE A 21 0.48 -13.19 -5.06
CA PHE A 21 0.85 -11.79 -5.21
C PHE A 21 -0.32 -10.89 -4.85
N PHE A 22 0.00 -9.74 -4.29
CA PHE A 22 -0.94 -8.66 -4.06
C PHE A 22 -0.68 -7.59 -5.11
N ARG A 23 -1.69 -7.32 -5.93
CA ARG A 23 -1.66 -6.24 -6.91
C ARG A 23 -2.88 -5.38 -6.70
N ILE A 24 -2.64 -4.08 -6.69
CA ILE A 24 -3.70 -3.09 -6.65
C ILE A 24 -3.56 -2.24 -7.89
N ASN A 25 -4.67 -2.00 -8.57
CA ASN A 25 -4.71 -1.05 -9.67
C ASN A 25 -5.47 0.18 -9.21
N CYS A 26 -4.75 1.29 -9.03
CA CYS A 26 -5.31 2.55 -8.55
C CYS A 26 -4.63 3.72 -9.26
N ALA A 27 -5.33 4.84 -9.36
CA ALA A 27 -4.72 6.10 -9.79
C ALA A 27 -4.09 6.86 -8.61
N LYS A 28 -3.09 7.70 -8.90
CA LYS A 28 -2.51 8.65 -7.92
C LYS A 28 -3.59 9.58 -7.36
N VAL A 29 -3.75 9.62 -6.04
CA VAL A 29 -4.65 10.58 -5.36
C VAL A 29 -3.91 11.85 -4.95
N GLN A 30 -2.68 11.72 -4.45
CA GLN A 30 -1.85 12.86 -4.08
C GLN A 30 -0.36 12.49 -3.98
N VAL A 31 0.49 13.51 -3.97
CA VAL A 31 1.89 13.44 -3.55
C VAL A 31 2.07 14.34 -2.35
N GLY A 32 2.66 13.84 -1.27
CA GLY A 32 2.84 14.64 -0.06
C GLY A 32 3.60 13.94 1.04
N ARG A 33 4.01 14.71 2.07
CA ARG A 33 4.74 14.21 3.24
C ARG A 33 3.78 13.57 4.25
N ILE A 34 3.09 12.50 3.83
CA ILE A 34 2.08 11.82 4.64
C ILE A 34 2.54 10.40 4.89
N ASP A 35 2.68 10.04 6.16
CA ASP A 35 2.88 8.66 6.62
C ASP A 35 2.27 8.54 8.03
N PRO A 36 0.99 8.15 8.13
CA PRO A 36 0.30 8.07 9.41
C PRO A 36 0.79 6.90 10.29
N ILE A 37 1.60 6.00 9.76
CA ILE A 37 2.17 4.86 10.51
C ILE A 37 3.50 5.28 11.14
N VAL A 38 4.40 5.89 10.37
CA VAL A 38 5.75 6.26 10.83
C VAL A 38 5.76 7.63 11.50
N ASN A 39 4.94 8.59 11.04
CA ASN A 39 4.85 9.95 11.57
C ASN A 39 3.39 10.34 11.92
N PRO A 40 2.74 9.68 12.90
CA PRO A 40 1.36 9.97 13.24
C PRO A 40 1.15 11.44 13.62
N GLY A 41 0.22 12.11 12.93
CA GLY A 41 -0.14 13.51 13.14
C GLY A 41 0.91 14.55 12.75
N ALA A 42 1.99 14.12 12.07
CA ALA A 42 3.07 15.00 11.64
C ALA A 42 3.42 14.76 10.17
N LEU A 43 4.18 15.70 9.59
CA LEU A 43 4.71 15.52 8.24
C LEU A 43 5.82 14.47 8.24
N ALA A 44 5.75 13.54 7.29
CA ALA A 44 6.77 12.52 7.08
C ALA A 44 8.14 13.13 6.70
N ALA A 45 9.23 12.38 6.87
CA ALA A 45 10.58 12.87 6.54
C ALA A 45 10.77 13.18 5.04
N HIS A 46 10.02 12.50 4.16
CA HIS A 46 10.04 12.70 2.71
C HIS A 46 8.62 12.61 2.13
N CYS A 47 8.45 12.96 0.85
CA CYS A 47 7.16 12.82 0.19
C CYS A 47 6.91 11.39 -0.25
N HIS A 48 5.65 11.00 -0.24
CA HIS A 48 5.16 9.76 -0.82
C HIS A 48 4.20 10.06 -1.96
N THR A 49 4.17 9.16 -2.92
CA THR A 49 3.08 9.03 -3.88
C THR A 49 2.04 8.11 -3.28
N ILE A 50 0.79 8.55 -3.28
CA ILE A 50 -0.29 7.91 -2.52
C ILE A 50 -1.41 7.54 -3.48
N VAL A 51 -1.95 6.34 -3.30
CA VAL A 51 -3.12 5.79 -3.99
C VAL A 51 -4.11 5.22 -2.97
N GLY A 52 -5.39 5.07 -3.35
CA GLY A 52 -6.43 4.48 -2.51
C GLY A 52 -7.46 5.47 -1.99
N GLY A 53 -7.81 5.36 -0.71
CA GLY A 53 -8.85 6.16 -0.06
C GLY A 53 -8.63 7.68 -0.16
N SER A 54 -9.68 8.42 -0.48
CA SER A 54 -9.62 9.86 -0.75
C SER A 54 -9.31 10.74 0.46
N ASN A 55 -9.48 10.23 1.68
CA ASN A 55 -9.27 11.01 2.91
C ASN A 55 -7.93 10.73 3.63
N ILE A 56 -6.99 10.07 2.95
CA ILE A 56 -5.65 9.84 3.49
C ILE A 56 -4.96 11.17 3.85
N GLY A 57 -4.38 11.20 5.06
CA GLY A 57 -3.71 12.36 5.64
C GLY A 57 -2.86 11.97 6.85
N VAL A 58 -2.16 12.94 7.44
CA VAL A 58 -1.22 12.69 8.56
C VAL A 58 -1.88 12.09 9.80
N ASN A 59 -3.19 12.31 9.98
CA ASN A 59 -4.00 11.79 11.09
C ASN A 59 -4.84 10.56 10.68
N ALA A 60 -4.62 9.98 9.51
CA ALA A 60 -5.44 8.88 9.04
C ALA A 60 -5.31 7.67 9.96
N THR A 61 -6.45 7.05 10.24
CA THR A 61 -6.62 5.82 11.00
C THR A 61 -7.38 4.81 10.14
N PHE A 62 -7.48 3.57 10.62
CA PHE A 62 -8.33 2.57 9.99
C PHE A 62 -9.78 3.05 9.85
N ASP A 63 -10.35 3.61 10.92
CA ASP A 63 -11.75 4.07 10.95
C ASP A 63 -11.96 5.24 10.01
N SER A 64 -11.02 6.22 9.99
CA SER A 64 -11.14 7.34 9.06
C SER A 64 -11.03 6.87 7.61
N LEU A 65 -10.04 6.04 7.27
CA LEU A 65 -9.87 5.55 5.91
C LEU A 65 -11.09 4.77 5.41
N SER A 66 -11.66 3.91 6.26
CA SER A 66 -12.89 3.17 5.96
C SER A 66 -14.11 4.06 5.70
N GLN A 67 -14.05 5.34 6.09
CA GLN A 67 -15.08 6.36 5.83
C GLN A 67 -14.70 7.31 4.68
N SER A 68 -13.68 6.98 3.87
CA SER A 68 -13.36 7.77 2.68
C SER A 68 -14.58 7.86 1.76
N GLU A 69 -14.87 9.07 1.26
CA GLU A 69 -15.97 9.28 0.32
C GLU A 69 -15.81 8.46 -0.97
N CYS A 70 -14.56 8.28 -1.42
CA CYS A 70 -14.21 7.51 -2.59
C CYS A 70 -12.82 6.88 -2.48
N THR A 71 -12.45 6.07 -3.46
CA THR A 71 -11.12 5.47 -3.62
C THR A 71 -10.68 5.60 -5.08
N SER A 72 -9.37 5.69 -5.32
CA SER A 72 -8.81 5.66 -6.67
C SER A 72 -8.58 4.26 -7.21
N CYS A 73 -8.84 3.23 -6.41
CA CYS A 73 -8.64 1.84 -6.78
C CYS A 73 -9.82 1.26 -7.56
N GLU A 74 -9.54 0.25 -8.41
CA GLU A 74 -10.57 -0.44 -9.20
C GLU A 74 -11.64 -1.10 -8.32
N ILE A 75 -11.24 -1.62 -7.16
CA ILE A 75 -12.15 -2.20 -6.17
C ILE A 75 -12.71 -1.05 -5.35
N SER A 76 -13.96 -0.65 -5.63
CA SER A 76 -14.61 0.48 -4.97
C SER A 76 -14.78 0.33 -3.46
N ALA A 77 -14.75 -0.90 -2.94
CA ALA A 77 -14.79 -1.20 -1.51
C ALA A 77 -13.41 -1.08 -0.83
N ASP A 78 -12.32 -0.97 -1.58
CA ASP A 78 -10.98 -0.80 -1.02
C ASP A 78 -10.70 0.67 -0.74
N HIS A 79 -10.89 1.07 0.51
CA HIS A 79 -10.55 2.40 1.02
C HIS A 79 -9.21 2.45 1.75
N SER A 80 -8.38 1.40 1.63
CA SER A 80 -7.03 1.41 2.17
C SER A 80 -6.20 2.51 1.51
N ALA A 81 -5.13 2.95 2.19
CA ALA A 81 -4.14 3.83 1.61
C ALA A 81 -2.86 3.05 1.35
N TYR A 82 -2.29 3.23 0.16
CA TYR A 82 -1.01 2.65 -0.22
C TYR A 82 -0.08 3.76 -0.68
N TRP A 83 1.17 3.71 -0.25
CA TRP A 83 2.11 4.79 -0.54
C TRP A 83 3.53 4.28 -0.75
N THR A 84 4.22 4.95 -1.66
CA THR A 84 5.62 4.66 -2.02
C THR A 84 6.43 5.94 -1.97
N PRO A 85 7.75 5.88 -1.65
CA PRO A 85 8.61 7.06 -1.67
C PRO A 85 8.58 7.77 -3.03
N ASN A 86 8.33 9.07 -3.02
CA ASN A 86 8.34 9.89 -4.22
C ASN A 86 9.78 10.31 -4.55
N LEU A 87 10.26 9.96 -5.75
CA LEU A 87 11.61 10.27 -6.19
C LEU A 87 11.69 11.70 -6.74
N TYR A 88 12.73 12.42 -6.32
CA TYR A 88 13.07 13.73 -6.88
C TYR A 88 14.49 13.71 -7.43
N TYR A 89 14.69 14.35 -8.59
CA TYR A 89 16.00 14.70 -9.10
C TYR A 89 16.44 16.04 -8.52
N GLN A 90 17.66 16.11 -8.00
CA GLN A 90 18.26 17.35 -7.51
C GLN A 90 19.15 17.95 -8.60
N HIS A 91 18.77 19.15 -9.05
CA HIS A 91 19.55 19.93 -10.01
C HIS A 91 20.76 20.58 -9.35
N THR A 92 21.77 20.95 -10.15
CA THR A 92 23.02 21.58 -9.65
C THR A 92 22.80 22.94 -8.98
N ASN A 93 21.69 23.62 -9.31
CA ASN A 93 21.25 24.86 -8.67
C ASN A 93 20.54 24.64 -7.32
N GLY A 94 20.40 23.40 -6.86
CA GLY A 94 19.73 23.01 -5.61
C GLY A 94 18.22 22.84 -5.70
N SER A 95 17.58 23.08 -6.84
CA SER A 95 16.15 22.81 -7.01
C SER A 95 15.86 21.32 -7.19
N PHE A 96 14.67 20.90 -6.80
CA PHE A 96 14.20 19.52 -6.94
C PHE A 96 13.09 19.43 -7.99
N GLU A 97 13.10 18.37 -8.78
CA GLU A 97 12.07 18.04 -9.76
C GLU A 97 11.57 16.62 -9.51
N GLU A 98 10.24 16.43 -9.47
CA GLU A 98 9.64 15.10 -9.35
C GLU A 98 10.01 14.27 -10.59
N VAL A 99 10.52 13.05 -10.37
CA VAL A 99 10.75 12.11 -11.46
C VAL A 99 9.39 11.54 -11.88
N PRO A 100 8.95 11.67 -13.15
CA PRO A 100 7.63 11.21 -13.56
C PRO A 100 7.40 9.73 -13.29
N HIS A 101 6.26 9.40 -12.66
CA HIS A 101 5.81 8.03 -12.43
C HIS A 101 4.27 7.93 -12.45
N GLY A 102 3.74 6.73 -12.67
CA GLY A 102 2.30 6.46 -12.71
C GLY A 102 1.62 6.35 -11.34
N GLY A 103 2.42 6.23 -10.28
CA GLY A 103 1.96 5.64 -9.01
C GLY A 103 2.41 4.21 -8.89
#